data_AF-A0A920SLA4-F1
#
_entry.id   AF-A0A920SLA4-F1
#
_cell.length_a   1.000
_cell.length_b   1.000
_cell.length_c   1.000
_cell.angle_alpha   90.00
_cell.angle_beta   90.00
_cell.angle_gamma   90.00
#
_symmetry.space_group_name_H-M   'P 1'
#
loop_
_entity.id
_entity.type
_entity.pdbx_description
1 polymer ?
#
loop_
_entity_poly.entity_id
_entity_poly.type
_entity_poly.pdbx_seq_one_letter_code
_entity_poly.pdbx_strand_id
1 'polypeptide(L)'
;MTSTGTSGNHGGARSLRKLAGEREARKSFLRYQISELETLNPEPDEWHSLDQRQTQLAHTRERARKGVDIIATADRGRVRLRLVDSESGKRPFAQPCEV
;
A
#
# COMPACT_ATOMS: atom_id res chain seq x y z
N MET A 1 -71.08 -33.77 8.47
CA MET A 1 -69.86 -33.72 7.63
C MET A 1 -69.29 -32.31 7.75
N THR A 2 -68.41 -32.07 8.72
CA THR A 2 -67.85 -30.73 8.97
C THR A 2 -66.49 -30.60 8.31
N SER A 3 -66.44 -29.66 7.36
CA SER A 3 -65.26 -29.09 6.76
C SER A 3 -64.24 -28.68 7.82
N THR A 4 -62.99 -29.08 7.63
CA THR A 4 -61.85 -28.35 8.20
C THR A 4 -60.98 -27.91 7.04
N GLY A 5 -61.29 -26.72 6.52
CA GLY A 5 -60.38 -25.99 5.66
C GLY A 5 -59.19 -25.53 6.49
N THR A 6 -58.08 -26.25 6.39
CA THR A 6 -56.78 -25.81 6.93
C THR A 6 -56.19 -24.80 5.95
N SER A 7 -56.76 -23.60 5.91
CA SER A 7 -56.22 -22.48 5.14
C SER A 7 -55.60 -21.48 6.10
N GLY A 8 -54.28 -21.26 5.98
CA GLY A 8 -53.63 -20.05 6.49
C GLY A 8 -52.63 -20.23 7.63
N ASN A 9 -51.45 -20.81 7.36
CA ASN A 9 -50.24 -20.38 8.11
C ASN A 9 -48.89 -20.58 7.37
N HIS A 10 -48.89 -20.86 6.06
CA HIS A 10 -47.66 -21.17 5.33
C HIS A 10 -46.87 -19.92 4.87
N GLY A 11 -47.51 -18.75 4.79
CA GLY A 11 -46.87 -17.49 4.38
C GLY A 11 -45.93 -16.93 5.45
N GLY A 12 -46.39 -16.86 6.71
CA GLY A 12 -45.59 -16.36 7.83
C GLY A 12 -44.33 -17.20 8.08
N ALA A 13 -44.48 -18.53 8.06
CA ALA A 13 -43.33 -19.44 8.24
C ALA A 13 -42.32 -19.39 7.09
N ARG A 14 -42.73 -19.02 5.86
CA ARG A 14 -41.81 -18.82 4.73
C ARG A 14 -41.04 -17.50 4.87
N SER A 15 -41.74 -16.43 5.22
CA SER A 15 -41.13 -15.11 5.43
C SER A 15 -40.12 -15.11 6.58
N LEU A 16 -40.45 -15.78 7.70
CA LEU A 16 -39.52 -15.93 8.82
C LEU A 16 -38.27 -16.74 8.45
N ARG A 17 -38.42 -17.79 7.64
CA ARG A 17 -37.28 -18.56 7.12
C ARG A 17 -36.40 -17.73 6.19
N LYS A 18 -37.00 -16.89 5.35
CA LYS A 18 -36.25 -15.99 4.45
C LYS A 18 -35.43 -14.97 5.25
N LEU A 19 -36.04 -14.31 6.24
CA LEU A 19 -35.35 -13.36 7.12
C LEU A 19 -34.22 -14.02 7.92
N ALA A 20 -34.43 -15.25 8.39
CA ALA A 20 -33.39 -16.01 9.07
C ALA A 20 -32.21 -16.31 8.12
N GLY A 21 -32.49 -16.73 6.88
CA GLY A 21 -31.47 -16.96 5.86
C GLY A 21 -30.68 -15.69 5.51
N GLU A 22 -31.37 -14.56 5.33
CA GLU A 22 -30.74 -13.26 5.07
C GLU A 22 -29.83 -12.82 6.24
N ARG A 23 -30.27 -13.06 7.49
CA ARG A 23 -29.49 -12.76 8.69
C ARG A 23 -28.22 -13.61 8.76
N GLU A 24 -28.30 -14.91 8.48
CA GLU A 24 -27.13 -15.78 8.50
C GLU A 24 -26.15 -15.47 7.36
N ALA A 25 -26.65 -15.16 6.16
CA ALA A 25 -25.82 -14.70 5.05
C ALA A 25 -25.07 -13.41 5.42
N ARG A 26 -25.77 -12.44 6.04
CA ARG A 26 -25.15 -11.20 6.51
C ARG A 26 -24.09 -11.44 7.59
N LYS A 27 -24.34 -12.36 8.53
CA LYS A 27 -23.33 -12.73 9.54
C LYS A 27 -22.10 -13.37 8.92
N SER A 28 -22.30 -14.31 7.99
CA SER A 28 -21.19 -14.97 7.30
C SER A 28 -20.34 -13.95 6.54
N PHE A 29 -20.98 -13.00 5.86
CA PHE A 29 -20.30 -11.93 5.14
C PHE A 29 -19.49 -11.02 6.10
N LEU A 30 -20.08 -10.59 7.21
CA LEU A 30 -19.39 -9.75 8.19
C LEU A 30 -18.21 -10.47 8.85
N ARG A 31 -18.34 -11.77 9.16
CA ARG A 31 -17.22 -12.57 9.68
C ARG A 31 -16.06 -12.63 8.70
N TYR A 32 -16.35 -12.78 7.41
CA TYR A 32 -15.33 -12.74 6.37
C TYR A 32 -14.66 -11.36 6.29
N GLN A 33 -15.43 -10.26 6.28
CA GLN A 33 -14.84 -8.92 6.26
C GLN A 33 -13.94 -8.66 7.47
N ILE A 34 -14.35 -9.11 8.66
CA ILE A 34 -13.54 -9.01 9.87
C ILE A 34 -12.26 -9.82 9.72
N SER A 35 -12.33 -11.08 9.23
CA SER A 35 -11.12 -11.89 9.06
C SER A 35 -10.12 -11.30 8.06
N GLU A 36 -10.60 -10.66 6.98
CA GLU A 36 -9.72 -9.96 6.04
C GLU A 36 -9.02 -8.77 6.73
N LEU A 37 -9.76 -8.00 7.52
CA LEU A 37 -9.21 -6.85 8.25
C LEU A 37 -8.25 -7.28 9.37
N GLU A 38 -8.55 -8.35 10.09
CA GLU A 38 -7.66 -8.94 11.10
C GLU A 38 -6.36 -9.48 10.48
N THR A 39 -6.45 -10.04 9.27
CA THR A 39 -5.26 -10.52 8.54
C THR A 39 -4.37 -9.36 8.10
N LEU A 40 -4.97 -8.26 7.67
CA LEU A 40 -4.24 -7.06 7.25
C LEU A 40 -3.72 -6.24 8.44
N ASN A 41 -4.39 -6.32 9.59
CA ASN A 41 -4.13 -5.56 10.82
C ASN A 41 -3.63 -4.11 10.55
N PRO A 42 -4.41 -3.30 9.81
CA PRO A 42 -3.96 -1.98 9.41
C PRO A 42 -3.92 -1.04 10.61
N GLU A 43 -2.78 -0.37 10.82
CA GLU A 43 -2.69 0.69 11.81
C GLU A 43 -3.17 2.03 11.22
N PRO A 44 -3.96 2.84 11.95
CA PRO A 44 -4.55 4.08 11.43
C PRO A 44 -3.55 5.05 10.77
N ASP A 45 -2.32 5.10 11.29
CA ASP A 45 -1.26 6.02 10.85
C ASP A 45 -0.18 5.34 9.97
N GLU A 46 -0.36 4.06 9.62
CA GLU A 46 0.61 3.29 8.84
C GLU A 46 0.83 3.89 7.45
N TRP A 47 -0.24 4.37 6.82
CA TRP A 47 -0.21 4.95 5.48
C TRP A 47 0.73 6.14 5.37
N HIS A 48 0.71 7.04 6.37
CA HIS A 48 1.58 8.22 6.36
C HIS A 48 3.05 7.82 6.50
N SER A 49 3.33 6.86 7.38
CA SER A 49 4.68 6.33 7.59
C SER A 49 5.22 5.59 6.36
N LEU A 50 4.37 4.81 5.68
CA LEU A 50 4.72 4.09 4.46
C LEU A 50 4.96 5.04 3.29
N ASP A 51 4.10 6.04 3.11
CA ASP A 51 4.25 7.05 2.05
C ASP A 51 5.54 7.87 2.21
N GLN A 52 5.86 8.27 3.45
CA GLN A 52 7.12 8.95 3.74
C GLN A 52 8.34 8.09 3.40
N ARG A 53 8.33 6.80 3.78
CA ARG A 53 9.42 5.86 3.47
C ARG A 53 9.52 5.59 1.97
N GLN A 54 8.40 5.44 1.28
CA GLN A 54 8.38 5.25 -0.17
C GLN A 54 8.95 6.48 -0.89
N THR A 55 8.57 7.68 -0.47
CA THR A 55 9.13 8.92 -1.00
C THR A 55 10.64 9.01 -0.79
N GLN A 56 11.11 8.65 0.41
CA GLN A 56 12.53 8.61 0.72
C GLN A 56 13.28 7.61 -0.18
N LEU A 57 12.73 6.41 -0.37
CA LEU A 57 13.31 5.37 -1.23
C LEU A 57 13.29 5.74 -2.71
N ALA A 58 12.22 6.38 -3.19
CA ALA A 58 12.14 6.88 -4.56
C ALA A 58 13.20 7.97 -4.79
N HIS A 59 13.36 8.88 -3.83
CA HIS A 59 14.37 9.93 -3.90
C HIS A 59 15.81 9.39 -3.86
N THR A 60 16.11 8.41 -2.99
CA THR A 60 17.44 7.79 -2.96
C THR A 60 17.71 6.98 -4.21
N ARG A 61 16.71 6.27 -4.75
CA ARG A 61 16.81 5.57 -6.03
C ARG A 61 17.08 6.52 -7.17
N GLU A 62 16.41 7.68 -7.22
CA GLU A 62 16.65 8.70 -8.23
C GLU A 62 18.07 9.26 -8.12
N ARG A 63 18.54 9.55 -6.90
CA ARG A 63 19.93 10.00 -6.68
C ARG A 63 20.97 8.95 -7.07
N ALA A 64 20.71 7.67 -6.80
CA ALA A 64 21.60 6.59 -7.20
C ALA A 64 21.60 6.39 -8.73
N ARG A 65 20.44 6.57 -9.37
CA ARG A 65 20.29 6.50 -10.83
C ARG A 65 20.99 7.66 -11.55
N LYS A 66 20.99 8.85 -10.95
CA LYS A 66 21.67 10.04 -11.49
C LYS A 66 23.20 9.93 -11.49
N GLY A 67 23.76 8.93 -10.81
CA GLY A 67 25.14 8.47 -11.01
C GLY A 67 26.22 9.45 -10.54
N VAL A 68 27.38 8.90 -10.19
CA VAL A 68 28.61 9.68 -10.04
C VAL A 68 29.63 9.09 -10.98
N ASP A 69 30.09 9.89 -11.93
CA ASP A 69 31.10 9.50 -12.90
C ASP A 69 32.50 9.92 -12.41
N ILE A 70 33.51 9.16 -12.85
CA ILE A 70 34.92 9.48 -12.63
C ILE A 70 35.49 10.04 -13.92
N ILE A 71 35.87 11.32 -13.91
CA ILE A 71 36.61 11.94 -15.01
C ILE A 71 38.11 11.94 -14.69
N ALA A 72 38.90 11.33 -15.56
CA ALA A 72 40.35 11.41 -15.54
C ALA A 72 40.83 12.49 -16.53
N THR A 73 41.58 13.48 -16.05
CA THR A 73 42.29 14.44 -16.90
C THR A 73 43.79 14.23 -16.77
N ALA A 74 44.49 14.05 -17.89
CA ALA A 74 45.94 13.93 -17.94
C ALA A 74 46.56 15.25 -18.42
N ASP A 75 47.53 15.78 -17.66
CA ASP A 75 48.33 16.94 -18.04
C ASP A 75 49.79 16.72 -17.63
N ARG A 76 50.72 16.88 -18.58
CA ARG A 76 52.19 16.77 -18.40
C ARG A 76 52.62 15.58 -17.52
N GLY A 77 52.11 14.39 -17.80
CA GLY A 77 52.46 13.16 -17.08
C GLY A 77 51.80 13.00 -15.71
N ARG A 78 50.91 13.90 -15.29
CA ARG A 78 50.06 13.72 -14.09
C ARG A 78 48.63 13.43 -14.50
N VAL A 79 48.04 12.42 -13.86
CA VAL A 79 46.61 12.11 -13.95
C VAL A 79 45.90 12.71 -12.74
N ARG A 80 44.87 13.51 -12.99
CA ARG A 80 43.97 14.04 -11.96
C ARG A 80 42.61 13.40 -12.12
N LEU A 81 42.17 12.70 -11.08
CA LEU A 81 40.83 12.11 -11.01
C LEU A 81 39.87 13.10 -10.32
N ARG A 82 38.67 13.26 -10.87
CA ARG A 82 37.58 14.04 -10.27
C ARG A 82 36.28 13.27 -10.32
N LEU A 83 35.57 13.25 -9.20
CA LEU A 83 34.18 12.81 -9.14
C LEU A 83 33.29 13.93 -9.67
N VAL A 84 32.38 13.58 -10.57
CA VAL A 84 31.36 14.48 -11.10
C VAL A 84 30.00 13.81 -11.03
N ASP A 85 28.96 14.60 -10.83
CA ASP A 85 27.58 14.17 -11.04
C ASP A 85 27.34 13.93 -12.54
N SER A 86 26.74 12.78 -12.91
CA SER A 86 26.67 12.33 -14.31
C SER A 86 25.75 13.21 -15.18
N GLU A 87 24.80 13.94 -14.60
CA GLU A 87 23.90 14.84 -15.34
C GLU A 87 24.48 16.25 -15.49
N SER A 88 25.09 16.78 -14.42
CA SER A 88 25.53 18.18 -14.38
C SER A 88 27.00 18.38 -14.73
N GLY A 89 27.82 17.33 -14.69
CA GLY A 89 29.29 17.41 -14.86
C GLY A 89 29.98 18.23 -13.77
N LYS A 90 29.25 18.61 -12.71
CA LYS A 90 29.75 19.41 -11.58
C LYS A 90 30.15 18.50 -10.43
N ARG A 91 30.85 19.05 -9.44
CA ARG A 91 31.25 18.29 -8.25
C ARG A 91 30.00 17.86 -7.46
N PRO A 92 29.88 16.59 -7.07
CA PRO A 92 28.65 16.05 -6.46
C PRO A 92 28.39 16.54 -5.02
N PHE A 93 29.40 17.10 -4.33
CA PHE A 93 29.29 17.54 -2.94
C PHE A 93 29.77 19.00 -2.80
N ALA A 94 28.92 19.96 -3.16
CA ALA A 94 29.20 21.39 -3.01
C ALA A 94 28.33 22.10 -1.95
N GLN A 95 27.37 21.40 -1.34
CA GLN A 95 26.60 21.95 -0.23
C GLN A 95 27.17 21.41 1.08
N PRO A 96 27.67 22.28 1.99
CA PRO A 96 27.94 21.86 3.35
C PRO A 96 26.62 21.38 3.95
N CYS A 97 26.63 20.19 4.55
CA CYS A 97 25.56 19.81 5.47
C CYS A 97 25.64 20.81 6.63
N GLU A 98 24.73 21.78 6.69
CA GLU A 98 24.48 22.49 7.93
C GLU A 98 23.95 21.45 8.93
N VAL A 99 24.68 21.29 10.03
CA VAL A 99 24.33 20.43 11.18
C VAL A 99 23.80 21.33 12.28
#